data_AF-A0A0F9HYC6-F1
#
_entry.id   AF-A0A0F9HYC6-F1
#
_cell.length_a   1.000
_cell.length_b   1.000
_cell.length_c   1.000
_cell.angle_alpha   90.00
_cell.angle_beta   90.00
_cell.angle_gamma   90.00
#
_symmetry.space_group_name_H-M   'P 1'
#
loop_
_entity.id
_entity.type
_entity.pdbx_description
1 polymer ?
#
loop_
_entity_poly.entity_id
_entity_poly.type
_entity_poly.pdbx_seq_one_letter_code
_entity_poly.pdbx_strand_id
1 'polypeptide(L)' 'EGQLPFGTRPGEQAIVELIVGMYRKPRGRPRLTYGKIAKKLNATVLKPRRAAQWTSHLVRNVILRQKGKA' A
#
# COMPACT_ATOMS: atom_id res chain seq x y z
N GLU A 1 -9.58 0.11 22.76
CA GLU A 1 -9.14 -1.05 21.96
C GLU A 1 -8.76 -0.60 20.55
N GLY A 2 -7.54 -0.92 20.12
CA GLY A 2 -6.90 -0.29 18.96
C GLY A 2 -7.29 -0.91 17.62
N GLN A 3 -7.46 -0.09 16.60
CA GLN A 3 -7.64 -0.56 15.22
C GLN A 3 -6.38 -1.29 14.74
N LEU A 4 -6.52 -2.57 14.39
CA LEU A 4 -5.45 -3.31 13.73
C LEU A 4 -5.05 -2.62 12.41
N PRO A 5 -3.74 -2.51 12.13
CA PRO A 5 -3.24 -2.03 10.85
C PRO A 5 -3.86 -2.74 9.64
N PHE A 6 -3.90 -2.05 8.51
CA PHE A 6 -4.07 -2.72 7.22
C PHE A 6 -2.84 -3.62 6.98
N GLY A 7 -3.07 -4.87 6.58
CA GLY A 7 -1.99 -5.86 6.42
C GLY A 7 -1.78 -6.80 7.60
N THR A 8 -2.64 -6.75 8.62
CA THR A 8 -2.53 -7.65 9.80
C THR A 8 -3.46 -8.86 9.72
N ARG A 9 -4.47 -8.84 8.84
CA ARG A 9 -5.36 -10.00 8.65
C ARG A 9 -4.89 -10.87 7.49
N PRO A 10 -5.16 -12.19 7.54
CA PRO A 10 -4.92 -13.08 6.41
C PRO A 10 -5.65 -12.56 5.17
N GLY A 11 -4.95 -12.52 4.03
CA GLY A 11 -5.42 -11.94 2.76
C GLY A 11 -5.01 -10.48 2.50
N GLU A 12 -4.72 -9.68 3.53
CA GLU A 12 -4.23 -8.31 3.34
C GLU A 12 -2.71 -8.27 3.09
N GLN A 13 -1.99 -9.31 3.51
CA GLN A 13 -0.54 -9.42 3.36
C GLN A 13 -0.09 -9.32 1.89
N ALA A 14 -0.77 -10.03 0.98
CA ALA A 14 -0.48 -10.01 -0.45
C ALA A 14 -0.64 -8.60 -1.05
N ILE A 15 -1.63 -7.84 -0.57
CA ILE A 15 -1.86 -6.45 -1.00
C ILE A 15 -0.73 -5.57 -0.49
N VAL A 16 -0.26 -5.78 0.75
CA VAL A 16 0.87 -5.04 1.30
C VAL A 16 2.15 -5.32 0.52
N GLU A 17 2.44 -6.58 0.20
CA GLU A 17 3.59 -6.96 -0.62
C GLU A 17 3.54 -6.33 -2.01
N LEU A 18 2.35 -6.30 -2.62
CA LEU A 18 2.12 -5.63 -3.90
C LEU A 18 2.38 -4.11 -3.81
N ILE A 19 1.89 -3.45 -2.76
CA ILE A 19 2.13 -2.02 -2.51
C ILE A 19 3.63 -1.74 -2.33
N VAL A 20 4.31 -2.54 -1.52
CA VAL A 20 5.75 -2.41 -1.28
C VAL A 20 6.55 -2.68 -2.56
N GLY A 21 6.14 -3.67 -3.35
CA GLY A 21 6.71 -3.98 -4.66
C GLY A 21 6.57 -2.82 -5.65
N MET A 22 5.39 -2.20 -5.74
CA MET A 22 5.18 -1.00 -6.56
C MET A 22 6.01 0.20 -6.08
N TYR A 23 6.24 0.29 -4.76
CA TYR A 23 7.07 1.32 -4.17
C TYR A 23 8.57 1.05 -4.34
N ARG A 24 9.02 -0.17 -4.65
CA ARG A 24 10.44 -0.42 -4.93
C ARG A 24 10.87 0.34 -6.19
N LYS A 25 12.07 0.92 -6.17
CA LYS A 25 12.61 1.68 -7.29
C LYS A 25 12.89 0.70 -8.46
N PRO A 26 12.26 0.85 -9.63
CA PRO A 26 12.61 0.05 -10.78
C PRO A 26 14.02 0.44 -11.28
N ARG A 27 14.80 -0.54 -11.76
CA ARG A 27 16.14 -0.30 -12.28
C ARG A 27 16.06 0.67 -13.47
N GLY A 28 16.75 1.81 -13.38
CA GLY A 28 16.75 2.85 -14.42
C GLY A 28 15.51 3.77 -14.49
N ARG A 29 14.54 3.65 -13.57
CA ARG A 29 13.37 4.55 -13.53
C ARG A 29 13.16 5.21 -12.17
N PRO A 30 12.52 6.39 -12.12
CA PRO A 30 12.17 7.02 -10.85
C PRO A 30 11.16 6.15 -10.09
N ARG A 31 11.24 6.23 -8.77
CA ARG A 31 10.30 5.56 -7.85
C ARG A 31 8.88 6.07 -8.10
N LEU A 32 7.88 5.17 -8.01
CA LEU A 32 6.49 5.60 -8.03
C LEU A 32 6.16 6.41 -6.77
N THR A 33 5.49 7.54 -6.96
CA THR A 33 4.94 8.34 -5.85
C THR A 33 3.73 7.64 -5.24
N TYR A 34 3.41 7.95 -3.98
CA TYR A 34 2.25 7.36 -3.29
C TYR A 34 0.94 7.57 -4.06
N GLY A 35 0.76 8.73 -4.69
CA GLY A 35 -0.41 9.02 -5.53
C GLY A 35 -0.48 8.14 -6.78
N LYS A 36 0.64 7.87 -7.45
CA LYS A 36 0.69 6.95 -8.61
C LYS A 36 0.38 5.51 -8.22
N ILE A 37 0.86 5.08 -7.04
CA ILE A 37 0.56 3.75 -6.50
C ILE A 37 -0.92 3.66 -6.16
N ALA A 38 -1.49 4.66 -5.48
CA ALA A 38 -2.93 4.71 -5.16
C ALA A 38 -3.80 4.65 -6.42
N LYS A 39 -3.46 5.43 -7.46
CA LYS A 39 -4.17 5.39 -8.76
C LYS A 39 -4.08 4.01 -9.41
N LYS A 40 -2.92 3.35 -9.39
CA LYS A 40 -2.75 1.99 -9.89
C LYS A 40 -3.59 0.99 -9.11
N LEU A 41 -3.62 1.07 -7.78
CA LEU A 41 -4.44 0.18 -6.95
C LEU A 41 -5.94 0.39 -7.21
N ASN A 42 -6.39 1.63 -7.34
CA ASN A 42 -7.79 1.94 -7.67
C ASN A 42 -8.21 1.50 -9.06
N ALA A 43 -7.26 1.34 -9.99
CA ALA A 43 -7.51 0.75 -11.30
C ALA A 43 -7.64 -0.79 -11.24
N THR A 44 -7.27 -1.41 -10.11
CA THR A 44 -7.51 -2.84 -9.85
C THR A 44 -8.79 -3.04 -9.04
N VAL A 45 -9.23 -4.28 -8.90
CA VAL A 45 -10.36 -4.65 -8.02
C VAL A 45 -10.03 -4.56 -6.52
N LEU A 46 -8.78 -4.26 -6.16
CA LEU A 46 -8.31 -4.22 -4.78
C LEU A 46 -8.79 -2.94 -4.09
N LYS A 47 -9.66 -3.08 -3.07
CA LYS A 47 -10.15 -1.97 -2.25
C LYS A 47 -9.57 -2.00 -0.84
N PRO A 48 -9.35 -0.83 -0.22
CA PRO A 48 -8.97 -0.78 1.18
C PRO A 48 -10.17 -1.10 2.08
N ARG A 49 -9.92 -1.65 3.27
CA ARG A 49 -10.98 -2.17 4.16
C ARG A 49 -12.01 -1.14 4.62
N ARG A 50 -11.59 0.13 4.80
CA ARG A 50 -12.41 1.20 5.43
C ARG A 50 -12.70 2.38 4.52
N ALA A 51 -12.19 2.36 3.29
CA ALA A 51 -12.36 3.47 2.37
C ALA A 51 -12.83 2.95 1.01
N ALA A 52 -13.58 3.78 0.29
CA ALA A 52 -14.04 3.44 -1.06
C ALA A 52 -12.87 3.25 -2.05
N GLN A 53 -11.74 3.91 -1.79
CA GLN A 53 -10.57 3.93 -2.67
C GLN A 53 -9.26 4.11 -1.89
N TRP A 54 -8.16 3.66 -2.49
CA TRP A 54 -6.80 3.94 -2.05
C TRP A 54 -6.49 5.41 -2.20
N THR A 55 -6.02 6.02 -1.11
CA THR A 55 -5.47 7.37 -1.11
C THR A 55 -3.96 7.31 -0.95
N SER A 56 -3.28 8.36 -1.37
CA SER A 56 -1.84 8.52 -1.15
C SER A 56 -1.46 8.38 0.33
N HIS A 57 -2.31 8.84 1.25
CA HIS A 57 -2.11 8.72 2.69
C HIS A 57 -2.22 7.27 3.17
N LEU A 58 -3.23 6.50 2.71
CA LEU A 58 -3.36 5.09 3.03
C LEU A 58 -2.16 4.27 2.56
N VAL A 59 -1.71 4.51 1.32
CA VAL A 59 -0.53 3.87 0.74
C VAL A 59 0.73 4.21 1.54
N ARG A 60 0.92 5.50 1.89
CA ARG A 60 2.04 5.93 2.74
C ARG A 60 2.05 5.20 4.08
N ASN A 61 0.90 5.08 4.74
CA ASN A 61 0.80 4.41 6.04
C ASN A 61 1.15 2.92 5.97
N VAL A 62 0.71 2.22 4.92
CA VAL A 62 1.09 0.82 4.68
C VAL A 62 2.60 0.69 4.51
N ILE A 63 3.20 1.54 3.68
CA ILE A 63 4.64 1.51 3.38
C ILE A 63 5.48 1.85 4.62
N LEU A 64 5.13 2.91 5.35
CA LEU A 64 5.87 3.33 6.53
C LEU A 64 5.84 2.27 7.63
N ARG A 65 4.68 1.62 7.84
CA ARG A 65 4.54 0.54 8.82
C ARG A 65 5.38 -0.69 8.47
N GLN A 66 5.50 -1.03 7.18
CA GLN A 66 6.40 -2.11 6.78
C GLN A 66 7.88 -1.75 6.88
N LYS A 67 8.25 -0.50 6.56
CA LYS A 67 9.65 -0.06 6.71
C LYS A 67 10.07 0.14 8.16
N GLY A 68 9.13 0.45 9.07
CA GLY A 68 9.38 0.57 10.51
C GLY A 68 9.34 -0.75 11.29
N LYS A 69 9.13 -1.88 10.60
CA LYS A 69 9.29 -3.24 11.12
C LYS A 69 10.71 -3.79 10.88
N ALA A 70 11.69 -2.90 10.78
CA ALA A 70 13.11 -3.22 10.68
C ALA A 70 13.75 -3.24 12.06
#